data_AF-A0A412EKY8-F1
#
_entry.id   AF-A0A412EKY8-F1
#
_cell.length_a   1.000
_cell.length_b   1.000
_cell.length_c   1.000
_cell.angle_alpha   90.00
_cell.angle_beta   90.00
_cell.angle_gamma   90.00
#
_symmetry.space_group_name_H-M   'P 1'
#
loop_
_entity.id
_entity.type
_entity.pdbx_description
1 polymer ?
#
loop_
_entity_poly.entity_id
_entity_poly.type
_entity_poly.pdbx_seq_one_letter_code
_entity_poly.pdbx_strand_id
1 'polypeptide(L)'
;MIGLKRQKQTVYWSRVTETLEGIDTVSTYSQPQSFKFSVSSTAGTPEEISAGIVPDYDRYITSFNRSFHPQEGDVFWINTVPQVDTLGNLVLEDGIPTTPPDYRLKKILDTQRGNLARYGIKKIGAEE
;
A
#
# COMPACT_ATOMS: atom_id res chain seq x y z
N MET A 1 16.87 11.46 26.42
CA MET A 1 15.68 11.10 25.62
C MET A 1 16.12 11.00 24.16
N ILE A 2 16.33 9.79 23.65
CA ILE A 2 16.70 9.57 22.25
C ILE A 2 15.42 9.81 21.46
N GLY A 3 15.38 10.87 20.65
CA GLY A 3 14.21 11.20 19.84
C GLY A 3 13.77 9.96 19.05
N LEU A 4 12.48 9.61 19.15
CA LEU A 4 11.91 8.49 18.43
C LEU A 4 12.11 8.72 16.93
N LYS A 5 13.21 8.19 16.39
CA LYS A 5 13.41 8.07 14.95
C LYS A 5 12.24 7.21 14.49
N ARG A 6 11.25 7.82 13.85
CA ARG A 6 10.05 7.11 13.36
C ARG A 6 10.52 5.84 12.67
N GLN A 7 10.20 4.68 13.24
CA GLN A 7 10.64 3.40 12.73
C GLN A 7 10.11 3.29 11.30
N LYS A 8 11.04 3.23 10.35
CA LYS A 8 10.72 3.01 8.94
C LYS A 8 10.94 1.53 8.66
N GLN A 9 9.96 0.90 8.06
CA GLN A 9 10.06 -0.48 7.58
C GLN A 9 10.10 -0.52 6.06
N THR A 10 10.58 -1.63 5.52
CA THR A 10 10.50 -1.86 4.07
C THR A 10 9.05 -2.07 3.70
N VAL A 11 8.60 -1.36 2.69
CA VAL A 11 7.29 -1.57 2.06
C VAL A 11 7.56 -1.82 0.59
N TYR A 12 7.10 -2.96 0.08
CA TYR A 12 7.08 -3.21 -1.34
C TYR A 12 5.72 -2.79 -1.90
N TRP A 13 5.74 -2.13 -3.05
CA TRP A 13 4.56 -1.62 -3.73
C TRP A 13 4.58 -2.07 -5.19
N SER A 14 3.41 -2.41 -5.71
CA SER A 14 3.19 -2.65 -7.14
C SER A 14 1.91 -1.95 -7.59
N ARG A 15 1.97 -1.34 -8.78
CA ARG A 15 0.81 -0.79 -9.48
C ARG A 15 -0.04 -1.96 -9.96
N VAL A 16 -1.33 -1.93 -9.66
CA VAL A 16 -2.30 -2.85 -10.27
C VAL A 16 -2.96 -2.17 -11.44
N THR A 17 -3.07 -2.87 -12.57
CA THR A 17 -3.84 -2.40 -13.73
C THR A 17 -4.80 -3.50 -14.15
N GLU A 18 -6.09 -3.18 -14.13
CA GLU A 18 -7.16 -4.09 -14.51
C GLU A 18 -7.55 -3.79 -15.96
N THR A 19 -7.39 -4.77 -16.84
CA THR A 19 -7.74 -4.69 -18.25
C THR A 19 -8.87 -5.67 -18.57
N LEU A 20 -9.85 -5.22 -19.36
CA LEU A 20 -10.94 -6.06 -19.84
C LEU A 20 -10.48 -6.80 -21.09
N GLU A 21 -10.41 -8.13 -21.02
CA GLU A 21 -10.16 -9.00 -22.16
C GLU A 21 -11.46 -9.79 -22.47
N GLY A 22 -12.35 -9.17 -23.24
CA GLY A 22 -13.68 -9.72 -23.51
C GLY A 22 -14.62 -9.55 -22.32
N ILE A 23 -15.01 -10.65 -21.68
CA ILE A 23 -15.86 -10.67 -20.47
C ILE A 23 -15.00 -10.75 -19.20
N ASP A 24 -13.75 -11.20 -19.33
CA ASP A 24 -12.85 -11.41 -18.21
C ASP A 24 -12.11 -10.12 -17.84
N THR A 25 -11.97 -9.89 -16.53
CA THR A 25 -11.14 -8.81 -15.99
C THR A 25 -9.80 -9.40 -15.59
N VAL A 26 -8.74 -9.02 -16.29
CA VAL A 26 -7.38 -9.50 -16.04
C VAL A 26 -6.62 -8.44 -15.25
N SER A 27 -6.09 -8.84 -14.09
CA SER A 27 -5.24 -7.99 -13.26
C SER A 27 -3.77 -8.17 -13.63
N THR A 28 -3.10 -7.08 -13.96
CA THR A 28 -1.66 -7.04 -14.20
C THR A 28 -0.96 -6.22 -13.13
N TYR A 29 0.30 -6.56 -12.86
CA TYR A 29 1.08 -5.95 -11.79
C TYR A 29 2.39 -5.39 -12.35
N SER A 30 2.77 -4.19 -11.91
CA SER A 30 4.10 -3.65 -12.22
C SER A 30 5.19 -4.37 -11.44
N GLN A 31 6.44 -4.19 -11.86
CA GLN A 31 7.60 -4.61 -11.07
C GLN A 31 7.53 -4.02 -9.64
N PRO A 32 7.70 -4.83 -8.59
CA PRO A 32 7.64 -4.35 -7.21
C PRO A 32 8.77 -3.37 -6.92
N GLN A 33 8.43 -2.20 -6.40
CA GLN A 33 9.40 -1.22 -5.93
C GLN A 33 9.43 -1.22 -4.40
N SER A 34 10.63 -1.16 -3.83
CA SER A 34 10.81 -1.12 -2.38
C SER A 34 11.05 0.32 -1.88
N PHE A 35 10.38 0.67 -0.78
CA PHE A 35 10.50 1.96 -0.13
C PHE A 35 10.66 1.81 1.38
N LYS A 36 11.20 2.85 2.03
CA LYS A 36 11.29 2.92 3.50
C LYS A 36 10.27 3.92 4.03
N PHE A 37 9.15 3.42 4.51
CA PHE A 37 8.05 4.23 5.04
C PHE A 37 7.74 3.91 6.49
N SER A 38 7.09 4.85 7.18
CA SER A 38 6.45 4.57 8.47
C SER A 38 5.04 4.07 8.21
N VAL A 39 4.65 2.99 8.86
CA VAL A 39 3.29 2.42 8.78
C VAL A 39 2.69 2.44 10.17
N SER A 40 1.48 2.94 10.32
CA SER A 40 0.77 2.96 11.60
C SER A 40 0.49 1.54 12.10
N SER A 41 0.15 1.37 13.37
CA SER A 41 -0.35 0.09 13.90
C SER A 41 -1.86 -0.05 13.77
N THR A 42 -2.57 1.07 13.66
CA THR A 42 -4.04 1.15 13.64
C THR A 42 -4.52 2.09 12.55
N ALA A 43 -5.83 2.05 12.31
CA ALA A 43 -6.54 2.95 11.44
C ALA A 43 -6.61 4.36 12.05
N GLY A 44 -6.92 5.34 11.20
CA GLY A 44 -7.26 6.68 11.63
C GLY A 44 -6.05 7.57 11.81
N THR A 45 -5.99 8.64 11.04
CA THR A 45 -5.04 9.71 11.31
C THR A 45 -5.46 10.49 12.57
N PRO A 46 -4.51 11.15 13.28
CA PRO A 46 -4.86 12.00 14.42
C PRO A 46 -5.93 13.04 14.08
N GLU A 47 -5.87 13.60 12.88
CA GLU A 47 -6.87 14.53 12.35
C GLU A 47 -8.25 13.88 12.20
N GLU A 48 -8.36 12.69 11.60
CA GLU A 48 -9.63 11.98 11.47
C GLU A 48 -10.21 11.59 12.83
N ILE A 49 -9.38 11.08 13.75
CA ILE A 49 -9.81 10.71 15.11
C ILE A 49 -10.32 11.93 15.86
N SER A 50 -9.64 13.06 15.77
CA SER A 50 -10.07 14.31 16.44
C SER A 50 -11.37 14.88 15.87
N ALA A 51 -11.66 14.59 14.60
CA ALA A 51 -12.92 14.97 13.94
C ALA A 51 -14.06 13.96 14.18
N GLY A 52 -13.82 12.88 14.94
CA GLY A 52 -14.81 11.81 15.16
C GLY A 52 -15.07 10.94 13.92
N ILE A 53 -14.16 10.95 12.94
CA ILE A 53 -14.29 10.17 11.71
C ILE A 53 -13.81 8.74 11.96
N VAL A 54 -14.65 7.76 11.64
CA VAL A 54 -14.28 6.34 11.64
C VAL A 54 -13.80 5.95 10.24
N PRO A 55 -12.50 5.66 10.05
CA PRO A 55 -11.93 5.28 8.76
C PRO A 55 -12.33 3.85 8.34
N ASP A 56 -12.52 3.62 7.03
CA ASP A 56 -12.77 2.30 6.42
C ASP A 56 -11.47 1.61 5.94
N TYR A 57 -10.34 1.91 6.56
CA TYR A 57 -9.04 1.30 6.26
C TYR A 57 -8.39 0.84 7.56
N ASP A 58 -7.50 -0.16 7.53
CA ASP A 58 -6.98 -0.78 8.75
C ASP A 58 -5.74 -0.09 9.30
N ARG A 59 -4.90 0.44 8.41
CA ARG A 59 -3.62 1.10 8.74
C ARG A 59 -3.36 2.22 7.74
N TYR A 60 -2.36 3.06 7.99
CA TYR A 60 -1.92 4.05 7.02
C TYR A 60 -0.40 4.13 6.90
N ILE A 61 0.06 4.34 5.69
CA ILE A 61 1.46 4.60 5.36
C ILE A 61 1.68 6.11 5.39
N THR A 62 2.78 6.55 5.97
CA THR A 62 3.23 7.94 5.91
C THR A 62 4.45 8.06 5.01
N SER A 63 4.31 8.80 3.91
CA SER A 63 5.38 9.11 2.97
C SER A 63 5.76 10.59 3.02
N PHE A 64 7.06 10.84 2.93
CA PHE A 64 7.61 12.16 2.63
C PHE A 64 8.21 12.23 1.22
N ASN A 65 8.11 11.14 0.46
CA ASN A 65 8.61 11.03 -0.89
C ASN A 65 7.56 11.54 -1.86
N ARG A 66 7.78 12.72 -2.43
CA ARG A 66 6.90 13.34 -3.42
C ARG A 66 6.89 12.63 -4.76
N SER A 67 7.82 11.73 -5.07
CA SER A 67 7.78 10.94 -6.30
C SER A 67 6.91 9.69 -6.17
N PHE A 68 6.51 9.34 -4.95
CA PHE A 68 5.67 8.18 -4.70
C PHE A 68 4.19 8.54 -4.89
N HIS A 69 3.61 8.07 -5.99
CA HIS A 69 2.22 8.36 -6.40
C HIS A 69 1.44 7.07 -6.65
N PRO A 70 1.10 6.31 -5.59
CA PRO A 70 0.26 5.13 -5.72
C PRO A 70 -1.19 5.54 -6.06
N GLN A 71 -1.97 4.60 -6.58
CA GLN A 71 -3.38 4.75 -6.94
C GLN A 71 -4.22 3.83 -6.08
N GLU A 72 -5.45 4.24 -5.80
CA GLU A 72 -6.41 3.37 -5.12
C GLU A 72 -6.55 2.05 -5.89
N GLY A 73 -6.50 0.95 -5.15
CA GLY A 73 -6.42 -0.40 -5.73
C GLY A 73 -5.02 -0.99 -5.82
N ASP A 74 -3.95 -0.19 -5.72
CA ASP A 74 -2.57 -0.71 -5.68
C ASP A 74 -2.32 -1.61 -4.48
N VAL A 75 -1.31 -2.48 -4.59
CA VAL A 75 -1.02 -3.49 -3.58
C VAL A 75 0.31 -3.27 -2.87
N PHE A 76 0.36 -3.74 -1.62
CA PHE A 76 1.52 -3.60 -0.75
C PHE A 76 1.86 -4.90 -0.04
N TRP A 77 3.17 -5.20 0.02
CA TRP A 77 3.73 -6.18 0.93
C TRP A 77 4.50 -5.43 2.02
N ILE A 78 4.05 -5.58 3.26
CA ILE A 78 4.57 -4.87 4.43
C ILE A 78 5.12 -5.86 5.43
N ASN A 79 4.39 -6.95 5.68
CA ASN A 79 4.85 -8.01 6.59
C ASN A 79 5.56 -9.13 5.82
N THR A 80 5.32 -9.20 4.51
CA THR A 80 5.88 -10.20 3.60
C THR A 80 6.77 -9.53 2.55
N VAL A 81 7.52 -10.34 1.81
CA VAL A 81 8.38 -9.90 0.70
C VAL A 81 7.86 -10.55 -0.58
N PRO A 82 7.58 -9.78 -1.65
CA PRO A 82 7.10 -10.35 -2.90
C PRO A 82 8.16 -11.24 -3.54
N GLN A 83 7.74 -12.39 -4.06
CA GLN A 83 8.60 -13.23 -4.88
C GLN A 83 8.73 -12.63 -6.28
N VAL A 84 9.97 -12.45 -6.72
CA VAL A 84 10.30 -11.87 -8.03
C VAL A 84 11.20 -12.79 -8.85
N ASP A 85 11.08 -12.71 -10.18
CA ASP A 85 11.93 -13.44 -11.13
C ASP A 85 13.31 -12.77 -11.31
N THR A 86 14.14 -13.33 -12.20
CA THR A 86 15.48 -12.79 -12.51
C THR A 86 15.47 -11.40 -13.15
N LEU A 87 14.32 -10.96 -13.67
CA LEU A 87 14.13 -9.64 -14.28
C LEU A 87 13.49 -8.64 -13.31
N GLY A 88 13.12 -9.07 -12.10
CA GLY A 88 12.47 -8.25 -11.07
C GLY A 88 10.94 -8.15 -11.22
N ASN A 89 10.32 -8.97 -12.08
CA ASN A 89 8.87 -9.04 -12.18
C ASN A 89 8.30 -9.92 -11.08
N LEU A 90 7.05 -9.69 -10.68
CA LEU A 90 6.34 -10.60 -9.78
C LEU A 90 6.21 -11.98 -10.42
N VAL A 91 6.50 -13.01 -9.63
CA VAL A 91 6.17 -14.38 -10.03
C VAL A 91 4.68 -14.59 -9.77
N LEU A 92 3.93 -14.84 -10.85
CA LEU A 92 2.49 -15.04 -10.82
C LEU A 92 2.16 -16.52 -11.11
N GLU A 93 1.11 -17.03 -10.45
CA GLU A 93 0.45 -18.31 -10.72
C GLU A 93 -1.02 -18.01 -11.00
N ASP A 94 -1.54 -18.40 -12.17
CA ASP A 94 -2.90 -18.08 -12.63
C ASP A 94 -3.28 -16.58 -12.51
N GLY A 95 -2.32 -15.69 -12.77
CA GLY A 95 -2.51 -14.23 -12.67
C GLY A 95 -2.50 -13.68 -11.24
N ILE A 96 -2.23 -14.51 -10.24
CA ILE A 96 -2.16 -14.14 -8.83
C ILE A 96 -0.69 -14.18 -8.36
N PRO A 97 -0.20 -13.16 -7.62
CA PRO A 97 1.13 -13.22 -7.05
C PRO A 97 1.32 -14.44 -6.15
N THR A 98 2.36 -15.23 -6.42
CA THR A 98 2.71 -16.44 -5.64
C THR A 98 2.89 -16.14 -4.15
N THR A 99 3.44 -14.97 -3.83
CA THR A 99 3.35 -14.39 -2.48
C THR A 99 2.26 -13.33 -2.49
N PRO A 100 1.12 -13.54 -1.81
CA PRO A 100 0.00 -12.62 -1.86
C PRO A 100 0.35 -11.30 -1.14
N PRO A 101 -0.15 -10.15 -1.65
CA PRO A 101 0.01 -8.87 -0.98
C PRO A 101 -0.72 -8.83 0.37
N ASP A 102 -0.15 -8.11 1.33
CA ASP A 102 -0.72 -7.95 2.67
C ASP A 102 -1.91 -6.96 2.68
N TYR A 103 -1.79 -5.87 1.90
CA TYR A 103 -2.76 -4.77 1.92
C TYR A 103 -3.03 -4.21 0.52
N ARG A 104 -4.21 -3.61 0.34
CA ARG A 104 -4.61 -2.82 -0.82
C ARG A 104 -4.75 -1.35 -0.45
N LEU A 105 -4.35 -0.43 -1.33
CA LEU A 105 -4.56 1.00 -1.16
C LEU A 105 -6.05 1.29 -1.22
N LYS A 106 -6.61 1.77 -0.10
CA LYS A 106 -8.03 2.05 0.03
C LYS A 106 -8.37 3.52 -0.05
N LYS A 107 -7.48 4.40 0.45
CA LYS A 107 -7.73 5.84 0.52
C LYS A 107 -6.44 6.64 0.44
N ILE A 108 -6.42 7.68 -0.38
CA ILE A 108 -5.33 8.66 -0.40
C ILE A 108 -5.73 9.83 0.51
N LEU A 109 -4.96 10.06 1.58
CA LEU A 109 -5.22 11.06 2.64
C LEU A 109 -4.31 12.28 2.45
N ASP A 110 -4.01 12.61 1.20
CA ASP A 110 -3.00 13.60 0.87
C ASP A 110 -3.36 14.98 1.42
N THR A 111 -2.36 15.65 1.99
CA THR A 111 -2.56 16.99 2.56
C THR A 111 -2.20 18.03 1.51
N GLN A 112 -3.12 18.94 1.20
CA GLN A 112 -2.87 20.04 0.23
C GLN A 112 -1.72 20.98 0.65
N ARG A 113 -1.22 20.89 1.89
CA ARG A 113 -0.12 21.70 2.42
C ARG A 113 0.94 20.82 3.09
N GLY A 114 2.06 20.60 2.40
CA GLY A 114 3.26 20.01 2.98
C GLY A 114 4.03 19.09 2.01
N ASN A 115 5.05 18.41 2.53
CA ASN A 115 5.71 17.28 1.87
C ASN A 115 5.21 15.94 2.43
N LEU A 116 4.02 15.93 3.05
CA LEU A 116 3.49 14.79 3.77
C LEU A 116 2.29 14.21 3.03
N ALA A 117 2.42 12.98 2.58
CA ALA A 117 1.33 12.18 2.04
C ALA A 117 1.04 11.01 2.99
N ARG A 118 -0.23 10.71 3.18
CA ARG A 118 -0.68 9.53 3.93
C ARG A 118 -1.58 8.67 3.05
N TYR A 119 -1.46 7.36 3.20
CA TYR A 119 -2.17 6.39 2.37
C TYR A 119 -2.82 5.35 3.27
N GLY A 120 -4.15 5.37 3.36
CA GLY A 120 -4.95 4.39 4.09
C GLY A 120 -4.98 3.06 3.35
N ILE A 121 -4.52 1.99 3.99
CA ILE A 121 -4.38 0.65 3.45
C ILE A 121 -5.30 -0.31 4.19
N LYS A 122 -5.98 -1.19 3.45
CA LYS A 122 -6.90 -2.21 3.96
C LYS A 122 -6.30 -3.58 3.77
N LYS A 123 -6.34 -4.43 4.78
CA LYS A 123 -5.77 -5.78 4.76
C LYS A 123 -6.55 -6.63 3.77
N ILE A 124 -5.83 -7.35 2.92
CA ILE A 124 -6.45 -8.25 1.94
C ILE A 124 -6.89 -9.53 2.66
N GLY A 125 -8.09 -10.03 2.33
CA GLY A 125 -8.68 -11.21 2.96
C GLY A 125 -9.22 -10.97 4.37
N ALA A 126 -9.41 -9.72 4.78
CA ALA A 126 -10.04 -9.35 6.04
C ALA A 126 -11.57 -9.09 5.90
N GLU A 127 -12.20 -9.66 4.87
CA GLU A 127 -13.66 -9.69 4.77
C GLU A 127 -14.17 -10.77 5.74
N GLU A 128 -14.76 -10.33 6.84
CA GLU A 128 -15.65 -11.11 7.71
C GLU A 128 -17.05 -10.49 7.63
#